data_AF-A0A969VVE9-F1
#
_entry.id   AF-A0A969VVE9-F1
#
_cell.length_a   1.000
_cell.length_b   1.000
_cell.length_c   1.000
_cell.angle_alpha   90.00
_cell.angle_beta   90.00
_cell.angle_gamma   90.00
#
_symmetry.space_group_name_H-M   'P 1'
#
loop_
_entity.id
_entity.type
_entity.pdbx_description
1 polymer ?
#
loop_
_entity_poly.entity_id
_entity_poly.type
_entity_poly.pdbx_seq_one_letter_code
_entity_poly.pdbx_strand_id
1 'polypeptide(L)' 'MLRAIFVIFFFQLLGEALKKFFEMRIPGPVIGLILLLIALIFLKRFK' A
#
# COMPACT_ATOMS: atom_id res chain seq x y z
N MET A 1 -14.29 -7.65 -8.08
CA MET A 1 -13.91 -7.56 -6.66
C MET A 1 -12.57 -8.22 -6.35
N LEU A 2 -12.37 -9.50 -6.68
CA LEU A 2 -11.12 -10.23 -6.41
C LEU A 2 -9.84 -9.48 -6.80
N ARG A 3 -9.80 -8.92 -8.01
CA ARG A 3 -8.64 -8.15 -8.48
C ARG A 3 -8.29 -6.96 -7.58
N ALA A 4 -9.29 -6.23 -7.08
CA ALA A 4 -9.06 -5.11 -6.16
C ALA A 4 -8.56 -5.60 -4.80
N ILE A 5 -9.08 -6.73 -4.30
CA ILE A 5 -8.62 -7.35 -3.05
C ILE A 5 -7.16 -7.76 -3.15
N PHE A 6 -6.72 -8.37 -4.25
CA PHE A 6 -5.31 -8.69 -4.47
C PHE A 6 -4.41 -7.47 -4.52
N VAL A 7 -4.86 -6.38 -5.16
CA VAL A 7 -4.12 -5.11 -5.17
C VAL A 7 -3.99 -4.57 -3.74
N ILE A 8 -5.07 -4.55 -2.97
CA ILE A 8 -5.05 -4.08 -1.58
C ILE A 8 -4.09 -4.93 -0.73
N PHE A 9 -4.17 -6.26 -0.82
CA PHE A 9 -3.27 -7.15 -0.08
C PHE A 9 -1.81 -7.00 -0.49
N PHE A 10 -1.54 -6.80 -1.78
CA PHE A 10 -0.18 -6.54 -2.26
C PHE A 10 0.43 -5.28 -1.62
N PHE A 11 -0.34 -4.18 -1.60
CA PHE A 11 0.12 -2.94 -0.95
C PHE A 11 0.22 -3.07 0.57
N GLN A 12 -0.66 -3.84 1.22
CA GLN A 12 -0.55 -4.13 2.66
C GLN A 12 0.70 -4.95 2.99
N LEU A 13 1.04 -5.95 2.18
CA LEU A 13 2.27 -6.73 2.35
C LEU A 13 3.52 -5.86 2.18
N LEU A 14 3.52 -4.97 1.18
CA LEU A 14 4.58 -3.97 1.00
C LEU A 14 4.71 -3.03 2.21
N GLY A 15 3.58 -2.55 2.73
CA GLY A 15 3.55 -1.68 3.91
C GLY A 15 4.09 -2.37 5.17
N GLU A 16 3.73 -3.64 5.39
CA GLU A 16 4.24 -4.43 6.52
C GLU A 16 5.73 -4.75 6.36
N ALA A 17 6.19 -5.05 5.14
CA ALA A 17 7.62 -5.22 4.86
C ALA A 17 8.40 -3.95 5.18
N LEU A 18 7.97 -2.80 4.68
CA LEU A 18 8.62 -1.50 4.94
C LEU A 18 8.62 -1.15 6.43
N LYS A 19 7.50 -1.38 7.13
CA LYS A 19 7.47 -1.20 8.59
C LYS A 19 8.54 -2.04 9.29
N LYS A 20 8.69 -3.30 8.91
CA LYS A 20 9.68 -4.22 9.49
C LYS A 20 11.11 -3.80 9.17
N PHE A 21 11.36 -3.25 7.98
CA PHE A 21 12.69 -2.73 7.59
C PHE A 21 13.07 -1.43 8.30
N PHE A 22 12.12 -0.54 8.59
CA PHE A 22 12.38 0.77 9.19
C PHE A 22 12.01 0.85 10.68
N GLU A 23 11.61 -0.25 11.31
CA GLU A 23 11.15 -0.34 12.71
C GLU A 23 10.13 0.75 13.09
N MET A 24 9.27 1.12 12.15
CA MET A 24 8.29 2.19 12.34
C MET A 24 7.20 1.76 13.32
N ARG A 25 6.81 2.67 14.23
CA ARG A 25 5.70 2.45 15.19
C ARG A 25 4.31 2.41 14.54
N ILE A 26 4.22 2.75 13.26
CA ILE A 26 2.96 2.83 12.51
C ILE A 26 2.58 1.40 12.06
N PRO A 27 1.29 1.01 12.16
CA PRO A 27 0.84 -0.28 11.63
C PRO A 27 1.08 -0.39 10.12
N GLY A 28 1.63 -1.53 9.68
CA GLY A 28 1.97 -1.82 8.29
C GLY A 28 0.81 -1.63 7.30
N PRO A 29 -0.44 -2.01 7.66
CA PRO A 29 -1.60 -1.75 6.81
C PRO A 29 -1.82 -0.27 6.48
N VAL A 30 -1.52 0.66 7.39
CA VAL A 30 -1.70 2.10 7.15
C VAL A 30 -0.68 2.60 6.13
N ILE A 31 0.57 2.14 6.23
CA ILE A 31 1.63 2.44 5.24
C ILE A 31 1.22 1.91 3.86
N GLY A 32 0.69 0.68 3.81
CA GLY A 32 0.21 0.07 2.57
C GLY A 32 -0.93 0.86 1.92
N LEU A 33 -1.88 1.37 2.71
CA LEU A 33 -2.98 2.19 2.21
C LEU A 33 -2.51 3.57 1.70
N ILE A 34 -1.53 4.20 2.36
CA ILE A 34 -0.93 5.46 1.89
C ILE A 34 -0.23 5.25 0.55
N LEU A 35 0.56 4.17 0.41
CA LEU A 35 1.22 3.80 -0.85
C LEU A 35 0.20 3.52 -1.96
N LEU A 36 -0.87 2.79 -1.65
CA LEU A 36 -1.96 2.53 -2.59
C LEU A 36 -2.62 3.84 -3.04
N LEU A 37 -2.91 4.75 -2.12
CA LEU A 37 -3.51 6.05 -2.44
C LEU A 37 -2.62 6.86 -3.39
N ILE A 38 -1.32 6.95 -3.09
CA ILE A 38 -0.34 7.61 -3.95
C ILE A 38 -0.34 6.95 -5.33
N ALA A 39 -0.24 5.62 -5.40
CA ALA A 39 -0.26 4.89 -6.66
C ALA A 39 -1.53 5.17 -7.49
N LEU A 40 -2.70 5.23 -6.85
CA LEU A 40 -3.96 5.55 -7.52
C LEU A 40 -4.02 6.99 -8.03
N ILE A 41 -3.50 7.96 -7.27
CA ILE A 41 -3.41 9.37 -7.71
C ILE A 41 -2.50 9.49 -8.93
N PHE A 42 -1.32 8.86 -8.89
CA PHE A 42 -0.40 8.86 -10.02
C PHE A 42 -1.01 8.15 -11.24
N LEU A 43 -1.66 6.99 -11.03
CA LEU A 43 -2.30 6.25 -12.12
C LEU A 43 -3.43 7.04 -12.77
N LYS A 44 -4.22 7.80 -11.99
CA LYS A 44 -5.27 8.67 -12.50
C LYS A 44 -4.72 9.87 -13.28
N ARG A 45 -3.50 10.31 -12.97
CA ARG A 45 -2.84 11.43 -13.66
C ARG A 45 -2.19 11.02 -14.99
N PHE A 46 -1.89 9.73 -15.16
CA PHE A 46 -1.26 9.17 -16.37
C PHE A 46 -2.25 8.61 -17.40
N LYS A 47 -3.56 8.73 -17.14
CA LYS A 47 -4.63 8.23 -18.00
C LYS A 47 -5.49 9.39 -18.50
#